data_AF-A0A919MB61-F1
#
_entry.id   AF-A0A919MB61-F1
#
_cell.length_a   1.000
_cell.length_b   1.000
_cell.length_c   1.000
_cell.angle_alpha   90.00
_cell.angle_beta   90.00
_cell.angle_gamma   90.00
#
_symmetry.space_group_name_H-M   'P 1'
#
loop_
_entity.id
_entity.type
_entity.pdbx_description
1 polymer ?
#
loop_
_entity_poly.entity_id
_entity_poly.type
_entity_poly.pdbx_seq_one_letter_code
_entity_poly.pdbx_strand_id
1 'polypeptide(L)'
;MAGFYDLTTGIAERARELSRRGTVAYLHSEFFGGGGFHAAIAWRDGEVAWGPRFTANMPGEGDKHYVVVDHRDGMAANALLRWLGVRRGDAIDEYAAAGLNRHRHSEQWAEGE
;
A
#
# COMPACT_ATOMS: atom_id res chain seq x y z
N MET A 1 3.35 -16.45 -0.37
CA MET A 1 2.16 -15.63 -0.06
C MET A 1 1.33 -15.54 -1.32
N ALA A 2 0.09 -16.02 -1.33
CA ALA A 2 -0.72 -16.07 -2.55
C ALA A 2 -1.40 -14.71 -2.83
N GLY A 3 -1.65 -14.40 -4.10
CA GLY A 3 -2.41 -13.23 -4.56
C GLY A 3 -1.61 -11.94 -4.76
N PHE A 4 -0.40 -11.84 -4.23
CA PHE A 4 0.48 -10.70 -4.50
C PHE A 4 1.25 -10.89 -5.81
N TYR A 5 1.42 -9.81 -6.57
CA TYR A 5 2.26 -9.79 -7.77
C TYR A 5 3.75 -9.97 -7.41
N ASP A 6 4.29 -9.15 -6.50
CA ASP A 6 5.74 -9.09 -6.26
C ASP A 6 6.19 -9.51 -4.85
N LEU A 7 5.25 -9.89 -3.96
CA LEU A 7 5.59 -10.32 -2.61
C LEU A 7 6.02 -11.79 -2.60
N THR A 8 7.31 -12.00 -2.88
CA THR A 8 7.93 -13.33 -2.83
C THR A 8 7.98 -13.89 -1.41
N THR A 9 8.14 -15.22 -1.29
CA THR A 9 8.34 -15.89 0.01
C THR A 9 9.59 -15.41 0.74
N GLY A 10 10.68 -15.06 0.04
CA GLY A 10 11.88 -14.53 0.69
C GLY A 10 11.65 -13.15 1.33
N ILE A 11 10.98 -12.24 0.61
CA ILE A 11 10.63 -10.91 1.14
C ILE A 11 9.68 -11.05 2.34
N ALA A 12 8.72 -11.96 2.23
CA ALA A 12 7.79 -12.30 3.30
C ALA A 12 8.46 -12.74 4.61
N GLU A 13 9.37 -13.69 4.50
CA GLU A 13 10.10 -14.25 5.64
C GLU A 13 10.99 -13.19 6.26
N ARG A 14 11.66 -12.38 5.42
CA ARG A 14 12.47 -11.28 5.90
C ARG A 14 11.64 -10.22 6.62
N ALA A 15 10.47 -9.88 6.10
CA ALA A 15 9.56 -8.93 6.74
C ALA A 15 9.06 -9.47 8.09
N ARG A 16 8.72 -10.76 8.19
CA ARG A 16 8.37 -11.41 9.47
C ARG A 16 9.51 -11.33 10.47
N GLU A 17 10.73 -11.68 10.07
CA GLU A 17 11.90 -11.65 10.97
C GLU A 17 12.17 -10.22 11.48
N LEU A 18 12.19 -9.24 10.57
CA LEU A 18 12.36 -7.83 10.93
C LEU A 18 11.22 -7.32 11.81
N SER A 19 10.01 -7.86 11.64
CA SER A 19 8.85 -7.42 12.40
C SER A 19 8.92 -7.70 13.90
N ARG A 20 9.88 -8.54 14.33
CA ARG A 20 10.18 -8.78 15.75
C ARG A 20 10.82 -7.57 16.46
N ARG A 21 11.25 -6.55 15.69
CA ARG A 21 11.86 -5.31 16.22
C ARG A 21 10.96 -4.08 16.06
N GLY A 22 9.84 -4.21 15.35
CA GLY A 22 8.94 -3.12 15.02
C GLY A 22 7.97 -3.54 13.93
N THR A 23 6.85 -2.83 13.74
CA THR A 23 5.90 -3.21 12.68
C THR A 23 6.54 -3.03 11.31
N VAL A 24 6.46 -4.05 10.46
CA VAL A 24 6.92 -3.99 9.06
C VAL A 24 5.72 -4.16 8.16
N ALA A 25 5.56 -3.26 7.19
CA ALA A 25 4.48 -3.33 6.22
C ALA A 25 5.04 -3.44 4.80
N TYR A 26 4.32 -4.18 3.96
CA TYR A 26 4.52 -4.23 2.53
C TYR A 26 3.31 -3.60 1.85
N LEU A 27 3.58 -2.71 0.89
CA LEU A 27 2.58 -2.08 0.05
C LEU A 27 3.07 -2.14 -1.40
N HIS A 28 2.23 -2.70 -2.27
CA HIS A 28 2.37 -2.64 -3.71
C HIS A 28 1.25 -1.77 -4.26
N SER A 29 1.58 -0.86 -5.17
CA SER A 29 0.63 0.03 -5.83
C SER A 29 0.95 0.17 -7.29
N GLU A 30 -0.04 -0.02 -8.15
CA GLU A 30 0.09 0.20 -9.59
C GLU A 30 -1.07 1.05 -10.09
N PHE A 31 -0.76 2.02 -10.95
CA PHE A 31 -1.75 2.89 -11.60
C PHE A 31 -1.38 3.16 -13.05
N PHE A 32 -2.37 3.04 -13.93
CA PHE A 32 -2.23 3.41 -15.34
C PHE A 32 -3.55 4.00 -15.86
N GLY A 33 -3.47 5.16 -16.54
CA GLY A 33 -4.65 5.76 -17.19
C GLY A 33 -5.80 6.15 -16.26
N GLY A 34 -5.54 6.33 -14.95
CA GLY A 34 -6.56 6.63 -13.94
C GLY A 34 -7.14 5.41 -13.22
N GLY A 35 -6.95 4.21 -13.78
CA GLY A 35 -7.22 2.93 -13.11
C GLY A 35 -6.01 2.43 -12.33
N GLY A 36 -6.25 1.63 -11.30
CA GLY A 36 -5.18 1.00 -10.55
C GLY A 36 -5.63 0.20 -9.34
N PHE A 37 -4.65 -0.49 -8.75
CA PHE A 37 -4.87 -1.39 -7.62
C PHE A 37 -3.76 -1.30 -6.58
N HIS A 38 -4.10 -1.66 -5.35
CA HIS A 38 -3.18 -1.76 -4.23
C HIS A 38 -3.27 -3.13 -3.58
N ALA A 39 -2.12 -3.68 -3.21
CA ALA A 39 -2.00 -4.86 -2.36
C ALA A 39 -1.15 -4.54 -1.14
N ALA A 40 -1.64 -4.86 0.06
CA ALA A 40 -0.95 -4.52 1.29
C ALA A 40 -1.09 -5.59 2.37
N ILE A 41 -0.07 -5.72 3.20
CA ILE A 41 -0.02 -6.61 4.36
C ILE A 41 1.01 -6.05 5.36
N ALA A 42 0.81 -6.33 6.65
CA ALA A 42 1.78 -5.96 7.68
C ALA A 42 2.00 -7.07 8.70
N TRP A 43 3.20 -7.08 9.25
CA TRP A 43 3.64 -7.99 10.29
C TRP A 43 4.04 -7.24 11.56
N ARG A 44 3.78 -7.88 12.69
CA ARG A 44 4.24 -7.47 14.02
C ARG A 44 4.59 -8.73 14.79
N ASP A 45 5.73 -8.71 15.48
CA ASP A 45 6.20 -9.81 16.32
C ASP A 45 6.35 -11.16 15.58
N GLY A 46 6.60 -11.12 14.27
CA GLY A 46 6.77 -12.32 13.42
C GLY A 46 5.48 -12.81 12.76
N GLU A 47 4.33 -12.23 13.11
CA GLU A 47 3.01 -12.68 12.67
C GLU A 47 2.33 -11.64 11.77
N VAL A 48 1.37 -12.07 10.97
CA VAL A 48 0.54 -11.15 10.18
C VAL A 48 -0.37 -10.39 11.15
N ALA A 49 -0.17 -9.07 11.25
CA ALA A 49 -0.92 -8.21 12.16
C ALA A 49 -2.04 -7.44 11.46
N TRP A 50 -1.96 -7.31 10.12
CA TRP A 50 -2.97 -6.66 9.30
C TRP A 50 -2.92 -7.17 7.85
N GLY A 51 -4.09 -7.31 7.23
CA GLY A 51 -4.21 -7.80 5.86
C GLY A 51 -4.12 -9.33 5.74
N PRO A 52 -3.85 -9.87 4.54
CA PRO A 52 -3.65 -9.13 3.29
C PRO A 52 -4.92 -8.43 2.80
N ARG A 53 -4.77 -7.31 2.11
CA ARG A 53 -5.87 -6.62 1.41
C ARG A 53 -5.47 -6.33 -0.03
N PHE A 54 -6.41 -6.56 -0.93
CA PHE A 54 -6.29 -6.37 -2.37
C PHE A 54 -7.46 -5.52 -2.83
N THR A 55 -7.20 -4.28 -3.25
CA THR A 55 -8.25 -3.33 -3.60
C THR A 55 -7.97 -2.64 -4.92
N ALA A 56 -9.00 -2.43 -5.71
CA ALA A 56 -8.94 -1.70 -6.97
C ALA A 56 -9.86 -0.46 -6.91
N ASN A 57 -9.55 0.58 -7.69
CA ASN A 57 -10.40 1.77 -7.76
C ASN A 57 -11.51 1.67 -8.83
N MET A 58 -11.42 0.69 -9.74
CA MET A 58 -12.44 0.42 -10.76
C MET A 58 -12.45 -1.06 -11.17
N PRO A 59 -13.55 -1.56 -11.77
CA PRO A 59 -13.62 -2.93 -12.26
C PRO A 59 -12.58 -3.22 -13.34
N GLY A 60 -12.01 -4.43 -13.32
CA GLY A 60 -11.02 -4.88 -14.31
C GLY A 60 -9.57 -4.56 -13.95
N GLU A 61 -9.32 -3.83 -12.87
CA GLU A 61 -7.98 -3.58 -12.34
C GLU A 61 -7.49 -4.71 -11.43
N GLY A 62 -6.24 -5.13 -11.62
CA GLY A 62 -5.64 -6.25 -10.90
C GLY A 62 -6.29 -7.61 -11.22
N ASP A 63 -6.00 -8.60 -10.39
CA ASP A 63 -6.56 -9.94 -10.51
C ASP A 63 -7.98 -10.04 -9.95
N LYS A 64 -8.71 -11.11 -10.28
CA LYS A 64 -10.11 -11.34 -9.89
C LYS A 64 -10.42 -11.26 -8.39
N HIS A 65 -9.40 -11.40 -7.54
CA HIS A 65 -9.54 -11.36 -6.08
C HIS A 65 -9.44 -9.94 -5.50
N TYR A 66 -9.14 -8.94 -6.33
CA TYR A 66 -9.14 -7.54 -5.92
C TYR A 66 -10.58 -7.05 -5.76
N VAL A 67 -10.83 -6.34 -4.67
CA VAL A 67 -12.14 -5.76 -4.35
C VAL A 67 -12.18 -4.31 -4.83
N VAL A 68 -13.15 -3.97 -5.67
CA VAL A 68 -13.37 -2.58 -6.08
C VAL A 68 -13.89 -1.77 -4.89
N VAL A 69 -13.29 -0.61 -4.64
CA VAL A 69 -13.71 0.31 -3.58
C VAL A 69 -14.01 1.69 -4.17
N ASP A 70 -15.13 2.27 -3.76
CA ASP A 70 -15.63 3.53 -4.33
C ASP A 70 -14.90 4.77 -3.82
N HIS A 71 -14.05 4.63 -2.79
CA HIS A 71 -13.36 5.75 -2.15
C HIS A 71 -11.89 5.46 -1.90
N ARG A 72 -11.03 6.48 -2.07
CA ARG A 72 -9.57 6.39 -1.85
C ARG A 72 -9.22 5.90 -0.45
N ASP A 73 -10.03 6.25 0.55
CA ASP A 73 -9.85 5.82 1.94
C ASP A 73 -10.01 4.31 2.15
N GLY A 74 -10.72 3.64 1.24
CA GLY A 74 -10.92 2.20 1.21
C GLY A 74 -9.76 1.44 0.54
N MET A 75 -8.93 2.14 -0.24
CA MET A 75 -7.79 1.52 -0.91
C MET A 75 -6.79 1.00 0.11
N ALA A 76 -6.20 -0.17 -0.15
CA ALA A 76 -5.36 -0.90 0.79
C ALA A 76 -4.17 -0.07 1.32
N ALA A 77 -3.59 0.80 0.50
CA ALA A 77 -2.55 1.75 0.91
C ALA A 77 -3.02 2.69 2.04
N ASN A 78 -4.11 3.43 1.84
CA ASN A 78 -4.63 4.37 2.83
C ASN A 78 -5.11 3.64 4.10
N ALA A 79 -5.79 2.51 3.93
CA ALA A 79 -6.22 1.69 5.05
C ALA A 79 -5.04 1.15 5.90
N LEU A 80 -3.95 0.73 5.25
CA LEU A 80 -2.72 0.28 5.91
C LEU A 80 -2.05 1.43 6.66
N LEU A 81 -1.85 2.58 6.01
CA LEU A 81 -1.18 3.74 6.61
C LEU A 81 -1.95 4.27 7.81
N ARG A 82 -3.29 4.31 7.73
CA ARG A 82 -4.16 4.63 8.87
C ARG A 82 -3.97 3.65 10.02
N TRP A 83 -3.88 2.35 9.73
CA TRP A 83 -3.62 1.33 10.74
C TRP A 83 -2.22 1.46 11.37
N LEU A 84 -1.21 1.92 10.60
CA LEU A 84 0.12 2.26 11.10
C LEU A 84 0.14 3.56 11.93
N GLY A 85 -0.98 4.28 12.02
CA GLY A 85 -1.11 5.51 12.80
C GLY A 85 -0.85 6.79 12.02
N VAL A 86 -0.71 6.72 10.69
CA VAL A 86 -0.64 7.93 9.85
C VAL A 86 -1.98 8.66 9.96
N ARG A 87 -1.91 9.93 10.35
CA ARG A 87 -3.08 10.82 10.43
C ARG A 87 -3.09 11.68 9.18
N ARG A 88 -4.20 11.66 8.45
CA ARG A 88 -4.38 12.45 7.23
C ARG A 88 -4.15 13.95 7.46
N GLY A 89 -4.70 14.51 8.55
CA GLY A 89 -4.69 15.96 8.77
C GLY A 89 -5.35 16.70 7.62
N ASP A 90 -4.69 17.76 7.15
CA ASP A 90 -5.13 18.58 6.01
C ASP A 90 -4.76 17.99 4.64
N ALA A 91 -4.02 16.86 4.60
CA ALA A 91 -3.73 16.17 3.36
C ALA A 91 -4.98 15.52 2.75
N ILE A 92 -4.90 15.17 1.47
CA ILE A 92 -6.03 14.53 0.76
C ILE A 92 -6.34 13.12 1.29
N ASP A 93 -5.33 12.35 1.67
CA ASP A 93 -5.43 11.00 2.23
C ASP A 93 -4.15 10.63 3.02
N GLU A 94 -4.13 9.45 3.65
CA GLU A 94 -2.97 8.99 4.43
C GLU A 94 -1.72 8.76 3.55
N TYR A 95 -1.89 8.39 2.28
CA TYR A 95 -0.80 8.22 1.32
C TYR A 95 -0.07 9.54 1.05
N ALA A 96 -0.83 10.61 0.84
CA ALA A 96 -0.29 11.95 0.72
C ALA A 96 0.30 12.47 2.05
N ALA A 97 -0.35 12.21 3.18
CA ALA A 97 0.17 12.60 4.49
C ALA A 97 1.51 11.92 4.83
N ALA A 98 1.70 10.68 4.35
CA ALA A 98 2.97 9.96 4.45
C ALA A 98 4.04 10.43 3.44
N GLY A 99 3.71 11.38 2.56
CA GLY A 99 4.61 11.91 1.54
C GLY A 99 4.88 10.94 0.37
N LEU A 100 4.08 9.89 0.22
CA LEU A 100 4.28 8.87 -0.83
C LEU A 100 3.80 9.31 -2.21
N ASN A 101 3.14 10.47 -2.29
CA ASN A 101 2.76 11.11 -3.55
C ASN A 101 3.80 12.14 -4.05
N ARG A 102 4.93 12.32 -3.34
CA ARG A 102 6.00 13.23 -3.77
C ARG A 102 6.55 12.75 -5.12
N HIS A 103 6.77 13.69 -6.03
CA HIS A 103 7.29 13.41 -7.38
C HIS A 103 6.39 12.51 -8.25
N ARG A 104 5.06 12.55 -8.04
CA ARG A 104 4.10 11.83 -8.90
C ARG A 104 4.01 12.43 -10.31
N HIS A 105 4.40 13.69 -10.49
CA HIS A 105 4.47 14.35 -11.80
C HIS A 105 5.92 14.44 -12.27
N SER A 106 6.18 14.10 -13.52
CA SER A 106 7.53 14.14 -14.11
C SER A 106 8.23 15.49 -13.92
N GLU A 107 7.48 16.59 -13.93
CA GLU A 107 7.96 17.96 -13.71
C GLU A 107 8.55 18.15 -12.30
N GLN A 108 8.01 17.47 -11.30
CA GLN A 108 8.50 17.55 -9.91
C GLN A 108 9.82 16.82 -9.69
N TRP A 109 10.31 16.05 -10.66
CA TRP A 109 11.66 15.46 -10.60
C TRP A 109 12.74 16.42 -11.06
N ALA A 110 12.37 17.46 -11.82
CA ALA A 110 13.31 18.42 -12.40
C ALA A 110 13.69 19.57 -11.43
N GLU A 111 12.90 19.78 -10.37
CA GLU A 111 13.25 20.69 -9.28
C GLU A 111 14.13 19.94 -8.27
N GLY A 112 15.44 19.96 -8.54
CA GLY A 112 16.48 19.52 -7.61
C GLY A 112 16.95 20.65 -6.70
N GLU A 113 17.24 20.26 -5.45
CA GLU A 113 17.85 20.98 -4.30
C GLU A 113 16.93 21.77 -3.37
#